data_AF-A0A4Y2S3T3-F1
#
_entry.id   AF-A0A4Y2S3T3-F1
#
_cell.length_a   1.000
_cell.length_b   1.000
_cell.length_c   1.000
_cell.angle_alpha   90.00
_cell.angle_beta   90.00
_cell.angle_gamma   90.00
#
_symmetry.space_group_name_H-M   'P 1'
#
loop_
_entity.id
_entity.type
_entity.pdbx_description
1 polymer ?
#
loop_
_entity_poly.entity_id
_entity_poly.type
_entity_poly.pdbx_seq_one_letter_code
_entity_poly.pdbx_strand_id
1 'polypeptide(L)'
;MDSPARREDFLMLSTLKKFPLKFCKVRWLENVPAVERAIQIWPDVVSYVQNVEKGVFVTNKNKSYLNIKEATQDKFILIKCHVFLSIAKTIKPFLEFYQSDAPLLPFFLDDILKLCKHLVEYFNVYKPEYNFSSAIKLHKFDFTDEGLLNSVDKVSMGFVADNIVKQLVKKKDSYLKGAFNVKSEFHSFVTKLLYHLIRKCPINYALVRNSSCFDPRKMASQPENCVKSLKLLLMHLSQKEIVLDTNCDGIIFQYKNFLQNIVNIYPSDFQTFKPNTRLDIFFNEYMSRSVKDYYKIWPVMKIIFTLSHGQASIECGFSTNKKIEVEAQESYVALHIVCDAIKSYGEILNIPISNEMCKFVFSARQKYMLHLEEKKKTKINEGISNKGKIISDEIDYLS
;
A
#
# COMPACT_ATOMS: atom_id res chain seq x y z
N MET A 1 -15.12 -7.77 -7.13
CA MET A 1 -16.36 -8.45 -7.57
C MET A 1 -17.10 -8.87 -6.32
N ASP A 2 -18.33 -8.38 -6.13
CA ASP A 2 -19.24 -8.97 -5.16
C ASP A 2 -20.00 -10.07 -5.90
N SER A 3 -19.74 -11.32 -5.49
CA SER A 3 -20.37 -12.62 -5.81
C SER A 3 -21.25 -12.71 -7.08
N PRO A 4 -21.10 -13.75 -7.93
CA PRO A 4 -22.10 -14.00 -8.97
C PRO A 4 -23.49 -14.10 -8.31
N ALA A 5 -24.46 -13.45 -8.95
CA ALA A 5 -25.76 -13.21 -8.34
C ALA A 5 -26.55 -14.51 -8.09
N ARG A 6 -26.18 -15.60 -8.77
CA ARG A 6 -26.52 -16.99 -8.41
C ARG A 6 -25.24 -17.84 -8.52
N ARG A 7 -24.74 -18.30 -7.38
CA ARG A 7 -23.49 -19.08 -7.31
C ARG A 7 -23.62 -20.47 -7.94
N GLU A 8 -24.80 -21.07 -7.85
CA GLU A 8 -25.13 -22.38 -8.41
C GLU A 8 -24.96 -22.41 -9.93
N ASP A 9 -25.59 -21.47 -10.63
CA ASP A 9 -25.52 -21.31 -12.09
C ASP A 9 -24.06 -21.13 -12.55
N PHE A 10 -23.25 -20.35 -11.81
CA PHE A 10 -21.84 -20.18 -12.11
C PHE A 10 -21.02 -21.46 -11.89
N LEU A 11 -21.31 -22.24 -10.84
CA LEU A 11 -20.62 -23.50 -10.56
C LEU A 11 -20.94 -24.61 -11.56
N MET A 12 -22.15 -24.63 -12.13
CA MET A 12 -22.51 -25.57 -13.18
C MET A 12 -21.67 -25.36 -14.45
N LEU A 13 -21.32 -24.12 -14.76
CA LEU A 13 -20.51 -23.78 -15.93
C LEU A 13 -19.00 -23.76 -15.67
N SER A 14 -18.60 -23.36 -14.46
CA SER A 14 -17.20 -23.11 -14.15
C SER A 14 -16.40 -24.41 -14.11
N THR A 15 -15.46 -24.54 -15.03
CA THR A 15 -14.51 -25.67 -15.08
C THR A 15 -13.64 -25.72 -13.82
N LEU A 16 -13.26 -24.54 -13.31
CA LEU A 16 -12.36 -24.42 -12.16
C LEU A 16 -13.09 -24.43 -10.82
N LYS A 17 -14.42 -24.27 -10.80
CA LYS A 17 -15.26 -24.13 -9.60
C LYS A 17 -14.71 -23.09 -8.60
N LYS A 18 -14.08 -22.04 -9.11
CA LYS A 18 -13.45 -20.97 -8.32
C LYS A 18 -14.25 -19.68 -8.43
N PHE A 19 -14.49 -19.05 -7.29
CA PHE A 19 -15.15 -17.74 -7.24
C PHE A 19 -14.14 -16.60 -7.31
N PRO A 20 -14.58 -15.38 -7.70
CA PRO A 20 -13.75 -14.20 -7.60
C PRO A 20 -13.37 -13.91 -6.15
N LEU A 21 -12.18 -13.36 -5.95
CA LEU A 21 -11.76 -12.83 -4.65
C LEU A 21 -12.18 -11.36 -4.52
N LYS A 22 -12.30 -10.90 -3.28
CA LYS A 22 -12.61 -9.50 -2.97
C LYS A 22 -11.43 -8.63 -3.39
N PHE A 23 -11.73 -7.55 -4.11
CA PHE A 23 -10.76 -6.51 -4.45
C PHE A 23 -10.79 -5.46 -3.34
N CYS A 24 -9.63 -5.06 -2.85
CA CYS A 24 -9.48 -4.05 -1.80
C CYS A 24 -9.04 -2.72 -2.41
N LYS A 25 -9.88 -1.68 -2.30
CA LYS A 25 -9.55 -0.35 -2.85
C LYS A 25 -8.39 0.33 -2.12
N VAL A 26 -8.20 -0.01 -0.85
CA VAL A 26 -7.23 0.65 0.04
C VAL A 26 -5.98 -0.19 0.28
N ARG A 27 -6.07 -1.53 0.35
CA ARG A 27 -4.93 -2.43 0.60
C ARG A 27 -4.47 -3.09 -0.69
N TRP A 28 -3.59 -2.40 -1.43
CA TRP A 28 -3.12 -2.86 -2.73
C TRP A 28 -2.38 -4.20 -2.71
N LEU A 29 -1.74 -4.53 -1.58
CA LEU A 29 -1.06 -5.82 -1.36
C LEU A 29 -1.98 -7.03 -1.50
N GLU A 30 -3.27 -6.87 -1.15
CA GLU A 30 -4.28 -7.94 -1.24
C GLU A 30 -4.80 -8.13 -2.67
N ASN A 31 -4.47 -7.23 -3.61
CA ASN A 31 -5.08 -7.22 -4.94
C ASN A 31 -4.36 -8.10 -5.97
N VAL A 32 -3.10 -8.51 -5.73
CA VAL A 32 -2.40 -9.44 -6.63
C VAL A 32 -3.16 -10.77 -6.75
N PRO A 33 -3.49 -11.48 -5.64
CA PRO A 33 -4.29 -12.71 -5.73
C PRO A 33 -5.68 -12.46 -6.34
N ALA A 34 -6.29 -11.30 -6.07
CA ALA A 34 -7.61 -10.98 -6.59
C ALA A 34 -7.64 -10.84 -8.11
N VAL A 35 -6.61 -10.22 -8.69
CA VAL A 35 -6.51 -10.04 -10.14
C VAL A 35 -6.05 -11.33 -10.83
N GLU A 36 -5.15 -12.09 -10.23
CA GLU A 36 -4.80 -13.43 -10.72
C GLU A 36 -6.04 -14.33 -10.77
N ARG A 37 -6.87 -14.31 -9.71
CA ARG A 37 -8.16 -15.01 -9.72
C ARG A 37 -9.08 -14.50 -10.81
N ALA A 38 -9.19 -13.18 -10.97
CA ALA A 38 -10.07 -12.58 -11.98
C ALA A 38 -9.66 -13.00 -13.41
N ILE A 39 -8.36 -13.02 -13.71
CA ILE A 39 -7.82 -13.50 -14.99
C ILE A 39 -8.12 -14.99 -15.16
N GLN A 40 -7.87 -15.80 -14.11
CA GLN A 40 -8.07 -17.25 -14.14
C GLN A 40 -9.53 -17.64 -14.45
N ILE A 41 -10.50 -16.96 -13.85
CA ILE A 41 -11.92 -17.30 -14.02
C ILE A 41 -12.59 -16.53 -15.17
N TRP A 42 -11.87 -15.66 -15.87
CA TRP A 42 -12.44 -14.81 -16.90
C TRP A 42 -13.19 -15.59 -18.01
N PRO A 43 -12.67 -16.72 -18.51
CA PRO A 43 -13.41 -17.54 -19.48
C PRO A 43 -14.76 -18.05 -18.94
N ASP A 44 -14.78 -18.50 -17.68
CA ASP A 44 -16.01 -18.94 -17.01
C ASP A 44 -17.01 -17.78 -16.85
N VAL A 45 -16.52 -16.57 -16.56
CA VAL A 45 -17.34 -15.35 -16.47
C VAL A 45 -17.97 -15.01 -17.83
N VAL A 46 -17.21 -15.07 -18.91
CA VAL A 46 -17.72 -14.82 -20.27
C VAL A 46 -18.77 -15.87 -20.64
N SER A 47 -18.50 -17.16 -20.36
CA SER A 47 -19.45 -18.25 -20.60
C SER A 47 -20.75 -18.06 -19.82
N TYR A 48 -20.66 -17.64 -18.55
CA TYR A 48 -21.83 -17.35 -17.72
C TYR A 48 -22.68 -16.23 -18.31
N VAL A 49 -22.09 -15.08 -18.68
CA VAL A 49 -22.84 -13.97 -19.28
C VAL A 49 -23.52 -14.39 -20.58
N GLN A 50 -22.82 -15.14 -21.45
CA GLN A 50 -23.39 -15.64 -22.70
C GLN A 50 -24.60 -16.55 -22.48
N ASN A 51 -24.56 -17.44 -21.49
CA ASN A 51 -25.68 -18.34 -21.17
C ASN A 51 -26.87 -17.58 -20.57
N VAL A 52 -26.62 -16.54 -19.77
CA VAL A 52 -27.69 -15.65 -19.30
C VAL A 52 -28.32 -14.88 -20.46
N GLU A 53 -27.52 -14.40 -21.43
CA GLU A 53 -28.03 -13.70 -22.61
C GLU A 53 -28.82 -14.60 -23.56
N LYS A 54 -28.47 -15.88 -23.65
CA LYS A 54 -29.20 -16.91 -24.41
C LYS A 54 -30.47 -17.40 -23.70
N GLY A 55 -30.76 -16.93 -22.49
CA GLY A 55 -31.92 -17.35 -21.70
C GLY A 55 -31.79 -18.72 -21.03
N VAL A 56 -30.59 -19.31 -21.00
CA VAL A 56 -30.31 -20.58 -20.31
C VAL A 56 -30.39 -20.41 -18.80
N PHE A 57 -29.91 -19.28 -18.29
CA PHE A 57 -30.01 -18.91 -16.87
C PHE A 57 -30.90 -17.69 -16.68
N VAL A 58 -31.45 -17.56 -15.47
CA VAL A 58 -32.33 -16.44 -15.10
C VAL A 58 -31.57 -15.13 -15.20
N THR A 59 -32.13 -14.17 -15.94
CA THR A 59 -31.53 -12.85 -16.09
C THR A 59 -31.53 -12.09 -14.78
N ASN A 60 -30.34 -11.73 -14.29
CA ASN A 60 -30.20 -10.89 -13.12
C ASN A 60 -30.06 -9.42 -13.55
N LYS A 61 -30.90 -8.51 -13.06
CA LYS A 61 -30.85 -7.07 -13.39
C LYS A 61 -30.04 -6.24 -12.38
N ASN A 62 -29.32 -6.88 -11.45
CA ASN A 62 -28.56 -6.15 -10.46
C ASN A 62 -27.35 -5.42 -11.06
N LYS A 63 -26.90 -4.36 -10.38
CA LYS A 63 -25.78 -3.52 -10.81
C LYS A 63 -24.47 -4.32 -10.98
N SER A 64 -24.22 -5.31 -10.12
CA SER A 64 -23.01 -6.14 -10.20
C SER A 64 -22.95 -6.91 -11.52
N TYR A 65 -24.05 -7.57 -11.91
CA TYR A 65 -24.15 -8.30 -13.16
C TYR A 65 -24.05 -7.39 -14.37
N LEU A 66 -24.72 -6.23 -14.36
CA LEU A 66 -24.64 -5.26 -15.45
C LEU A 66 -23.20 -4.80 -15.71
N ASN A 67 -22.44 -4.52 -14.64
CA ASN A 67 -21.02 -4.17 -14.76
C ASN A 67 -20.18 -5.32 -15.36
N ILE A 68 -20.46 -6.57 -14.96
CA ILE A 68 -19.76 -7.74 -15.51
C ILE A 68 -20.11 -7.92 -17.00
N LYS A 69 -21.39 -7.79 -17.34
CA LYS A 69 -21.86 -7.86 -18.72
C LYS A 69 -21.16 -6.82 -19.60
N GLU A 70 -21.11 -5.57 -19.17
CA GLU A 70 -20.38 -4.50 -19.85
C GLU A 70 -18.88 -4.85 -19.99
N ALA A 71 -18.25 -5.34 -18.91
CA ALA A 71 -16.85 -5.75 -18.94
C ALA A 71 -16.57 -6.91 -19.91
N THR A 72 -17.51 -7.83 -20.14
CA THR A 72 -17.37 -8.90 -21.15
C THR A 72 -17.42 -8.39 -22.59
N GLN A 73 -17.94 -7.18 -22.81
CA GLN A 73 -17.96 -6.53 -24.13
C GLN A 73 -16.63 -5.83 -24.42
N ASP A 74 -15.89 -5.39 -23.39
CA ASP A 74 -14.55 -4.80 -23.53
C ASP A 74 -13.52 -5.86 -23.96
N LYS A 75 -13.04 -5.76 -25.21
CA LYS A 75 -12.03 -6.67 -25.77
C LYS A 75 -10.65 -6.52 -25.15
N PHE A 76 -10.41 -5.42 -24.41
CA PHE A 76 -9.13 -5.11 -23.79
C PHE A 76 -9.11 -5.34 -22.27
N ILE A 77 -10.20 -5.84 -21.69
CA ILE A 77 -10.31 -6.05 -20.24
C ILE A 77 -9.20 -6.94 -19.66
N LEU A 78 -8.86 -8.03 -20.35
CA LEU A 78 -7.76 -8.91 -19.95
C LEU A 78 -6.40 -8.21 -20.03
N ILE A 79 -6.19 -7.34 -21.02
CA ILE A 79 -4.96 -6.53 -21.13
C ILE A 79 -4.87 -5.60 -19.92
N LYS A 80 -5.96 -4.90 -19.58
CA LYS A 80 -6.02 -4.03 -18.39
C LYS A 80 -5.73 -4.81 -17.10
N CYS A 81 -6.26 -6.04 -16.95
CA CYS A 81 -5.95 -6.91 -15.82
C CYS A 81 -4.47 -7.30 -15.75
N HIS A 82 -3.86 -7.69 -16.88
CA HIS A 82 -2.44 -8.05 -16.93
C HIS A 82 -1.52 -6.86 -16.69
N VAL A 83 -1.88 -5.69 -17.20
CA VAL A 83 -1.20 -4.42 -16.91
C VAL A 83 -1.22 -4.13 -15.41
N PHE A 84 -2.40 -4.16 -14.79
CA PHE A 84 -2.53 -3.94 -13.35
C PHE A 84 -1.72 -4.97 -12.55
N LEU A 85 -1.80 -6.24 -12.94
CA LEU A 85 -1.06 -7.33 -12.29
C LEU A 85 0.46 -7.10 -12.38
N SER A 86 0.96 -6.63 -13.53
CA SER A 86 2.36 -6.32 -13.75
C SER A 86 2.84 -5.26 -12.76
N ILE A 87 2.14 -4.12 -12.69
CA ILE A 87 2.44 -3.03 -11.75
C ILE A 87 2.37 -3.51 -10.31
N ALA A 88 1.29 -4.21 -9.94
CA ALA A 88 1.08 -4.68 -8.59
C ALA A 88 2.20 -5.64 -8.15
N LYS A 89 2.63 -6.55 -9.02
CA LYS A 89 3.78 -7.45 -8.76
C LYS A 89 5.10 -6.71 -8.62
N THR A 90 5.30 -5.62 -9.36
CA THR A 90 6.51 -4.81 -9.26
C THR A 90 6.59 -4.06 -7.92
N ILE A 91 5.48 -3.50 -7.45
CA ILE A 91 5.45 -2.66 -6.24
C ILE A 91 5.34 -3.51 -4.97
N LYS A 92 4.69 -4.67 -5.05
CA LYS A 92 4.38 -5.53 -3.90
C LYS A 92 5.59 -5.84 -2.99
N PRO A 93 6.76 -6.30 -3.50
CA PRO A 93 7.90 -6.61 -2.64
C PRO A 93 8.39 -5.42 -1.81
N PHE A 94 8.37 -4.22 -2.38
CA PHE A 94 8.73 -3.00 -1.66
C PHE A 94 7.74 -2.71 -0.53
N LEU A 95 6.44 -2.79 -0.81
CA LEU A 95 5.40 -2.56 0.18
C LEU A 95 5.45 -3.59 1.33
N GLU A 96 5.61 -4.89 1.01
CA GLU A 96 5.72 -5.95 2.02
C GLU A 96 6.95 -5.75 2.92
N PHE A 97 8.08 -5.35 2.34
CA PHE A 97 9.31 -5.13 3.09
C PHE A 97 9.18 -3.98 4.12
N TYR A 98 8.55 -2.86 3.72
CA TYR A 98 8.36 -1.70 4.60
C TYR A 98 7.12 -1.79 5.51
N GLN A 99 6.30 -2.84 5.39
CA GLN A 99 5.25 -3.16 6.35
C GLN A 99 5.77 -4.04 7.49
N SER A 100 6.80 -3.55 8.17
CA SER A 100 7.37 -4.19 9.36
C SER A 100 7.64 -3.18 10.45
N ASP A 101 7.80 -3.67 11.68
CA ASP A 101 8.25 -2.88 12.82
C ASP A 101 9.79 -2.80 12.88
N ALA A 102 10.50 -3.27 11.85
CA ALA A 102 11.93 -3.21 11.81
C ALA A 102 12.43 -1.78 11.49
N PRO A 103 13.58 -1.37 12.03
CA PRO A 103 14.21 -0.07 11.72
C PRO A 103 14.79 -0.02 10.29
N LEU A 104 13.92 0.17 9.30
CA LEU A 104 14.29 0.11 7.88
C LEU A 104 14.58 1.46 7.21
N LEU A 105 14.39 2.58 7.91
CA LEU A 105 14.64 3.92 7.37
C LEU A 105 16.03 4.09 6.74
N PRO A 106 17.14 3.57 7.31
CA PRO A 106 18.47 3.68 6.70
C PRO A 106 18.60 3.07 5.30
N PHE A 107 17.73 2.12 4.93
CA PHE A 107 17.72 1.46 3.63
C PHE A 107 16.77 2.13 2.62
N PHE A 108 15.81 2.92 3.11
CA PHE A 108 14.70 3.48 2.34
C PHE A 108 15.13 4.24 1.09
N LEU A 109 16.18 5.06 1.19
CA LEU A 109 16.66 5.87 0.07
C LEU A 109 17.11 5.04 -1.13
N ASP A 110 17.84 3.95 -0.89
CA ASP A 110 18.36 3.12 -1.97
C ASP A 110 17.24 2.25 -2.54
N ASP A 111 16.34 1.77 -1.70
CA ASP A 111 15.28 0.86 -2.12
C ASP A 111 14.18 1.60 -2.91
N ILE A 112 13.83 2.83 -2.54
CA ILE A 112 12.94 3.66 -3.35
C ILE A 112 13.57 4.05 -4.68
N LEU A 113 14.88 4.32 -4.70
CA LEU A 113 15.61 4.60 -5.93
C LEU A 113 15.58 3.40 -6.89
N LYS A 114 15.84 2.19 -6.37
CA LYS A 114 15.74 0.95 -7.14
C LYS A 114 14.32 0.73 -7.68
N LEU A 115 13.28 0.93 -6.85
CA LEU A 115 11.89 0.78 -7.27
C LEU A 115 11.54 1.75 -8.42
N CYS A 116 11.83 3.03 -8.26
CA CYS A 116 11.54 4.04 -9.30
C CYS A 116 12.32 3.77 -10.58
N LYS A 117 13.62 3.46 -10.47
CA LYS A 117 14.45 3.11 -11.62
C LYS A 117 13.89 1.91 -12.36
N HIS A 118 13.53 0.85 -11.64
CA HIS A 118 12.95 -0.35 -12.24
C HIS A 118 11.58 -0.07 -12.89
N LEU A 119 10.68 0.69 -12.26
CA LEU A 119 9.40 1.07 -12.87
C LEU A 119 9.58 1.84 -14.19
N VAL A 120 10.57 2.74 -14.24
CA VAL A 120 10.83 3.54 -15.44
C VAL A 120 11.45 2.70 -16.55
N GLU A 121 12.45 1.88 -16.22
CA GLU A 121 13.15 1.03 -17.19
C GLU A 121 12.23 -0.09 -17.71
N TYR A 122 11.49 -0.74 -16.81
CA TYR A 122 10.62 -1.87 -17.15
C TYR A 122 9.45 -1.46 -18.05
N PHE A 123 8.85 -0.30 -17.80
CA PHE A 123 7.73 0.20 -18.59
C PHE A 123 8.12 1.19 -19.69
N ASN A 124 9.39 1.63 -19.72
CA ASN A 124 9.96 2.51 -20.73
C ASN A 124 9.17 3.82 -20.95
N VAL A 125 8.76 4.45 -19.84
CA VAL A 125 7.83 5.61 -19.86
C VAL A 125 8.50 6.98 -20.03
N TYR A 126 9.80 7.09 -19.74
CA TYR A 126 10.62 8.30 -19.93
C TYR A 126 11.73 8.03 -20.96
N LYS A 127 12.27 9.10 -21.55
CA LYS A 127 13.39 8.99 -22.50
C LYS A 127 14.64 8.36 -21.83
N PRO A 128 15.46 7.59 -22.57
CA PRO A 128 16.60 6.85 -22.00
C PRO A 128 17.67 7.72 -21.31
N GLU A 129 17.76 9.00 -21.67
CA GLU A 129 18.68 9.98 -21.08
C GLU A 129 18.39 10.27 -19.60
N TYR A 130 17.16 10.03 -19.13
CA TYR A 130 16.75 10.23 -17.75
C TYR A 130 16.99 8.97 -16.91
N ASN A 131 18.27 8.72 -16.60
CA ASN A 131 18.65 7.66 -15.67
C ASN A 131 18.57 8.16 -14.21
N PHE A 132 17.81 7.46 -13.37
CA PHE A 132 17.77 7.69 -11.93
C PHE A 132 19.00 7.09 -11.25
N SER A 133 20.18 7.64 -11.58
CA SER A 133 21.46 7.13 -11.08
C SER A 133 21.74 7.51 -9.62
N SER A 134 20.98 8.45 -9.05
CA SER A 134 21.10 8.86 -7.65
C SER A 134 19.77 9.35 -7.09
N ALA A 135 19.65 9.33 -5.76
CA ALA A 135 18.45 9.82 -5.08
C ALA A 135 18.24 11.33 -5.25
N ILE A 136 19.31 12.11 -5.44
CA ILE A 136 19.22 13.55 -5.70
C ILE A 136 18.59 13.80 -7.08
N LYS A 137 19.00 13.04 -8.11
CA LYS A 137 18.38 13.11 -9.43
C LYS A 137 16.90 12.75 -9.36
N LEU A 138 16.57 11.67 -8.64
CA LEU A 138 15.19 11.24 -8.44
C LEU A 138 14.33 12.30 -7.74
N HIS A 139 14.85 12.91 -6.67
CA HIS A 139 14.15 13.95 -5.91
C HIS A 139 13.90 15.22 -6.73
N LYS A 140 14.84 15.60 -7.60
CA LYS A 140 14.74 16.80 -8.44
C LYS A 140 14.00 16.58 -9.75
N PHE A 141 13.63 15.34 -10.06
CA PHE A 141 13.01 15.01 -11.33
C PHE A 141 11.55 15.43 -11.35
N ASP A 142 11.14 16.16 -12.39
CA ASP A 142 9.75 16.54 -12.59
C ASP A 142 9.00 15.45 -13.35
N PHE A 143 8.23 14.64 -12.62
CA PHE A 143 7.40 13.60 -13.22
C PHE A 143 6.17 14.13 -13.98
N THR A 144 5.90 15.44 -13.92
CA THR A 144 4.76 16.08 -14.60
C THR A 144 5.09 16.65 -15.98
N ASP A 145 6.37 16.77 -16.31
CA ASP A 145 6.80 17.30 -17.61
C ASP A 145 6.62 16.26 -18.72
N GLU A 146 5.64 16.51 -19.60
CA GLU A 146 5.33 15.66 -20.74
C GLU A 146 6.46 15.62 -21.78
N GLY A 147 7.31 16.65 -21.84
CA GLY A 147 8.46 16.73 -22.74
C GLY A 147 9.53 15.68 -22.45
N LEU A 148 9.54 15.13 -21.23
CA LEU A 148 10.49 14.09 -20.80
C LEU A 148 10.02 12.67 -21.15
N LEU A 149 8.73 12.53 -21.50
CA LEU A 149 8.10 11.24 -21.73
C LEU A 149 8.59 10.60 -23.03
N ASN A 150 8.60 9.27 -23.02
CA ASN A 150 8.80 8.51 -24.24
C ASN A 150 7.49 8.47 -25.04
N SER A 151 7.59 8.19 -26.34
CA SER A 151 6.42 8.04 -27.20
C SER A 151 5.63 6.78 -26.82
N VAL A 152 4.29 6.84 -26.93
CA VAL A 152 3.39 5.76 -26.48
C VAL A 152 3.69 4.42 -27.17
N ASP A 153 4.18 4.43 -28.41
CA ASP A 153 4.59 3.25 -29.15
C ASP A 153 5.76 2.49 -28.50
N LYS A 154 6.64 3.19 -27.77
CA LYS A 154 7.83 2.61 -27.12
C LYS A 154 7.58 2.09 -25.70
N VAL A 155 6.49 2.52 -25.07
CA VAL A 155 6.10 2.04 -23.72
C VAL A 155 5.91 0.52 -23.74
N SER A 156 6.25 -0.19 -22.67
CA SER A 156 5.92 -1.62 -22.51
C SER A 156 4.85 -1.79 -21.45
N MET A 157 3.81 -2.57 -21.74
CA MET A 157 2.77 -2.94 -20.76
C MET A 157 3.13 -4.22 -19.97
N GLY A 158 4.34 -4.74 -20.18
CA GLY A 158 4.79 -6.04 -19.72
C GLY A 158 4.52 -7.15 -20.75
N PHE A 159 5.32 -8.21 -20.67
CA PHE A 159 5.40 -9.26 -21.70
C PHE A 159 4.04 -9.87 -22.07
N VAL A 160 3.23 -10.23 -21.08
CA VAL A 160 1.94 -10.89 -21.31
C VAL A 160 0.93 -9.95 -21.96
N ALA A 161 0.82 -8.72 -21.45
CA ALA A 161 -0.09 -7.70 -22.00
C ALA A 161 0.30 -7.33 -23.43
N ASP A 162 1.59 -7.10 -23.70
CA ASP A 162 2.11 -6.81 -25.03
C ASP A 162 1.84 -7.98 -26.01
N ASN A 163 1.95 -9.23 -25.56
CA ASN A 163 1.64 -10.40 -26.38
C ASN A 163 0.14 -10.50 -26.71
N ILE A 164 -0.75 -10.26 -25.73
CA ILE A 164 -2.20 -10.25 -25.95
C ILE A 164 -2.58 -9.15 -26.95
N VAL A 165 -2.02 -7.95 -26.82
CA VAL A 165 -2.23 -6.84 -27.77
C VAL A 165 -1.80 -7.25 -29.18
N LYS A 166 -0.59 -7.82 -29.33
CA LYS A 166 -0.10 -8.30 -30.63
C LYS A 166 -1.05 -9.33 -31.26
N GLN A 167 -1.56 -10.27 -30.46
CA GLN A 167 -2.50 -11.28 -30.95
C GLN A 167 -3.87 -10.69 -31.33
N LEU A 168 -4.38 -9.71 -30.57
CA LEU A 168 -5.65 -9.06 -30.88
C LEU A 168 -5.57 -8.22 -32.16
N VAL A 169 -4.52 -7.43 -32.30
CA VAL A 169 -4.29 -6.59 -33.50
C VAL A 169 -4.15 -7.46 -34.75
N LYS A 170 -3.40 -8.57 -34.68
CA LYS A 170 -3.28 -9.54 -35.79
C LYS A 170 -4.62 -10.10 -36.26
N LYS A 171 -5.60 -10.22 -35.37
CA LYS A 171 -6.94 -10.73 -35.73
C LYS A 171 -7.79 -9.69 -36.46
N LYS A 172 -7.64 -8.40 -36.13
CA LYS A 172 -8.43 -7.32 -36.74
C LYS A 172 -7.77 -5.96 -36.51
N ASP A 173 -7.43 -5.28 -37.60
CA ASP A 173 -6.78 -3.97 -37.57
C ASP A 173 -7.62 -2.88 -36.88
N SER A 174 -8.95 -3.02 -36.85
CA SER A 174 -9.81 -2.07 -36.12
C SER A 174 -9.50 -1.99 -34.62
N TYR A 175 -8.80 -2.97 -34.05
CA TYR A 175 -8.38 -2.96 -32.64
C TYR A 175 -7.12 -2.13 -32.38
N LEU A 176 -6.40 -1.68 -33.42
CA LEU A 176 -5.20 -0.85 -33.29
C LEU A 176 -5.46 0.41 -32.44
N LYS A 177 -6.53 1.14 -32.74
CA LYS A 177 -6.90 2.36 -32.00
C LYS A 177 -7.18 2.08 -30.52
N GLY A 178 -7.91 0.99 -30.22
CA GLY A 178 -8.19 0.59 -28.84
C GLY A 178 -6.95 0.15 -28.08
N ALA A 179 -6.05 -0.60 -28.73
CA ALA A 179 -4.77 -1.00 -28.15
C ALA A 179 -3.88 0.21 -27.84
N PHE A 180 -3.84 1.20 -28.75
CA PHE A 180 -3.12 2.45 -28.51
C PHE A 180 -3.71 3.23 -27.32
N ASN A 181 -5.04 3.32 -27.22
CA ASN A 181 -5.70 3.98 -26.09
C ASN A 181 -5.36 3.33 -24.75
N VAL A 182 -5.42 1.99 -24.66
CA VAL A 182 -5.06 1.26 -23.44
C VAL A 182 -3.59 1.52 -23.07
N LYS A 183 -2.72 1.58 -24.06
CA LYS A 183 -1.30 1.87 -23.86
C LYS A 183 -1.05 3.31 -23.39
N SER A 184 -1.81 4.27 -23.93
CA SER A 184 -1.78 5.68 -23.51
C SER A 184 -2.33 5.86 -22.08
N GLU A 185 -3.44 5.21 -21.74
CA GLU A 185 -3.99 5.18 -20.38
C GLU A 185 -2.97 4.58 -19.39
N PHE A 186 -2.32 3.48 -19.78
CA PHE A 186 -1.27 2.85 -18.99
C PHE A 186 -0.05 3.77 -18.80
N HIS A 187 0.41 4.42 -19.86
CA HIS A 187 1.49 5.39 -19.81
C HIS A 187 1.17 6.51 -18.81
N SER A 188 -0.02 7.11 -18.91
CA SER A 188 -0.51 8.12 -17.96
C SER A 188 -0.62 7.59 -16.53
N PHE A 189 -1.00 6.33 -16.36
CA PHE A 189 -1.10 5.72 -15.04
C PHE A 189 0.28 5.57 -14.38
N VAL A 190 1.29 5.07 -15.10
CA VAL A 190 2.63 4.87 -14.55
C VAL A 190 3.30 6.21 -14.22
N THR A 191 3.13 7.23 -15.06
CA THR A 191 3.67 8.58 -14.77
C THR A 191 3.02 9.19 -13.53
N LYS A 192 1.68 9.09 -13.41
CA LYS A 192 0.95 9.52 -12.21
C LYS A 192 1.36 8.73 -10.97
N LEU A 193 1.57 7.42 -11.10
CA LEU A 193 2.06 6.57 -10.01
C LEU A 193 3.42 7.07 -9.51
N LEU A 194 4.38 7.27 -10.42
CA LEU A 194 5.72 7.76 -10.09
C LEU A 194 5.68 9.15 -9.44
N TYR A 195 4.88 10.07 -10.00
CA TYR A 195 4.64 11.39 -9.42
C TYR A 195 4.10 11.29 -7.98
N HIS A 196 3.06 10.49 -7.75
CA HIS A 196 2.46 10.35 -6.42
C HIS A 196 3.41 9.70 -5.43
N LEU A 197 4.15 8.68 -5.88
CA LEU A 197 5.14 7.98 -5.09
C LEU A 197 6.22 8.95 -4.61
N ILE A 198 6.78 9.79 -5.49
CA ILE A 198 7.83 10.76 -5.15
C ILE A 198 7.31 11.96 -4.36
N ARG A 199 6.15 12.52 -4.74
CA ARG A 199 5.56 13.67 -4.04
C ARG A 199 5.29 13.38 -2.56
N LYS A 200 4.80 12.19 -2.23
CA LYS A 200 4.56 11.77 -0.84
C LYS A 200 5.75 11.07 -0.20
N CYS A 201 6.87 10.96 -0.92
CA CYS A 201 8.01 10.18 -0.47
C CYS A 201 8.76 10.88 0.67
N PRO A 202 9.14 10.14 1.73
CA PRO A 202 9.98 10.67 2.80
C PRO A 202 11.36 11.17 2.33
N ILE A 203 11.84 10.82 1.14
CA ILE A 203 13.12 11.33 0.60
C ILE A 203 13.15 12.85 0.45
N ASN A 204 11.99 13.52 0.47
CA ASN A 204 11.92 14.98 0.48
C ASN A 204 12.50 15.56 1.79
N TYR A 205 12.50 14.79 2.87
CA TYR A 205 13.12 15.17 4.13
C TYR A 205 14.62 14.84 4.12
N ALA A 206 15.44 15.84 4.43
CA ALA A 206 16.88 15.69 4.48
C ALA A 206 17.33 14.65 5.52
N LEU A 207 16.58 14.49 6.61
CA LEU A 207 16.82 13.46 7.61
C LEU A 207 16.76 12.05 7.01
N VAL A 208 15.75 11.75 6.17
CA VAL A 208 15.63 10.44 5.49
C VAL A 208 16.81 10.23 4.55
N ARG A 209 17.17 11.24 3.75
CA ARG A 209 18.30 11.14 2.81
C ARG A 209 19.64 10.86 3.49
N ASN A 210 19.83 11.35 4.72
CA ASN A 210 21.07 11.18 5.46
C ASN A 210 21.07 9.98 6.41
N SER A 211 19.90 9.37 6.68
CA SER A 211 19.78 8.20 7.57
C SER A 211 20.57 6.98 7.10
N SER A 212 20.93 6.91 5.82
CA SER A 212 21.72 5.81 5.27
C SER A 212 23.16 5.75 5.81
N CYS A 213 23.61 6.74 6.59
CA CYS A 213 24.84 6.61 7.37
C CYS A 213 24.77 5.46 8.40
N PHE A 214 23.58 4.97 8.72
CA PHE A 214 23.39 3.79 9.58
C PHE A 214 23.13 2.51 8.79
N ASP A 215 23.32 2.48 7.46
CA ASP A 215 23.36 1.22 6.70
C ASP A 215 24.73 0.56 6.93
N PRO A 216 24.80 -0.65 7.55
CA PRO A 216 26.07 -1.32 7.84
C PRO A 216 26.95 -1.50 6.60
N ARG A 217 26.35 -1.76 5.44
CA ARG A 217 27.06 -1.97 4.18
C ARG A 217 27.74 -0.68 3.70
N LYS A 218 27.10 0.46 3.90
CA LYS A 218 27.67 1.79 3.59
C LYS A 218 28.72 2.19 4.62
N MET A 219 28.55 1.83 5.88
CA MET A 219 29.56 2.07 6.92
C MET A 219 30.88 1.36 6.58
N ALA A 220 30.80 0.13 6.06
CA ALA A 220 31.99 -0.63 5.65
C ALA A 220 32.56 -0.19 4.30
N SER A 221 31.73 0.16 3.32
CA SER A 221 32.20 0.50 1.96
C SER A 221 32.54 1.97 1.75
N GLN A 222 31.87 2.87 2.47
CA GLN A 222 31.94 4.33 2.28
C GLN A 222 31.90 5.09 3.61
N PRO A 223 32.83 4.83 4.55
CA PRO A 223 32.82 5.41 5.90
C PRO A 223 32.85 6.94 5.89
N GLU A 224 33.66 7.55 5.02
CA GLU A 224 33.76 9.02 4.90
C GLU A 224 32.45 9.67 4.45
N ASN A 225 31.71 9.02 3.54
CA ASN A 225 30.39 9.52 3.12
C ASN A 225 29.40 9.41 4.27
N CYS A 226 29.46 8.33 5.06
CA CYS A 226 28.59 8.16 6.21
C CYS A 226 28.82 9.23 7.29
N VAL A 227 30.09 9.63 7.53
CA VAL A 227 30.41 10.75 8.43
C VAL A 227 29.82 12.07 7.91
N LYS A 228 29.93 12.35 6.61
CA LYS A 228 29.32 13.55 6.00
C LYS A 228 27.80 13.56 6.15
N SER A 229 27.15 12.41 5.90
CA SER A 229 25.70 12.27 6.09
C SER A 229 25.29 12.42 7.56
N LEU A 230 26.05 11.87 8.51
CA LEU A 230 25.79 12.07 9.94
C LEU A 230 25.86 13.54 10.32
N LYS A 231 26.84 14.30 9.82
CA LYS A 231 26.92 15.75 10.07
C LYS A 231 25.66 16.49 9.63
N LEU A 232 25.19 16.22 8.41
CA LEU A 232 23.95 16.81 7.89
C LEU A 232 22.72 16.38 8.70
N LEU A 233 22.69 15.13 9.15
CA LEU A 233 21.62 14.60 10.01
C LEU A 233 21.60 15.33 11.36
N LEU A 234 22.76 15.50 11.99
CA LEU A 234 22.90 16.22 13.26
C LEU A 234 22.51 17.69 13.13
N MET A 235 22.90 18.38 12.05
CA MET A 235 22.45 19.76 11.79
C MET A 235 20.92 19.87 11.82
N HIS A 236 20.20 18.92 11.23
CA HIS A 236 18.74 18.92 11.26
C HIS A 236 18.15 18.60 12.63
N LEU A 237 18.75 17.67 13.38
CA LEU A 237 18.32 17.36 14.74
C LEU A 237 18.56 18.54 15.70
N SER A 238 19.66 19.26 15.51
CA SER A 238 20.02 20.44 16.29
C SER A 238 19.11 21.64 16.01
N GLN A 239 18.81 21.91 14.73
CA GLN A 239 17.79 22.91 14.33
C GLN A 239 16.41 22.66 14.93
N LYS A 240 16.12 21.44 15.36
CA LYS A 240 14.85 21.04 16.00
C LYS A 240 14.99 20.84 17.51
N GLU A 241 16.13 21.21 18.08
CA GLU A 241 16.43 21.09 19.52
C GLU A 241 16.33 19.65 20.06
N ILE A 242 16.40 18.65 19.17
CA ILE A 242 16.40 17.22 19.54
C ILE A 242 17.78 16.81 20.08
N VAL A 243 18.84 17.42 19.55
CA VAL A 243 20.23 17.23 19.98
C VAL A 243 20.86 18.60 20.18
N LEU A 244 21.52 18.82 21.33
CA LEU A 244 22.23 20.07 21.60
C LEU A 244 23.47 20.21 20.69
N ASP A 245 23.66 21.41 20.13
CA ASP A 245 24.80 21.74 19.26
C ASP A 245 26.15 21.42 19.92
N THR A 246 26.26 21.68 21.22
CA THR A 246 27.45 21.40 22.04
C THR A 246 27.81 19.92 22.12
N ASN A 247 26.87 19.02 21.82
CA ASN A 247 27.09 17.58 21.80
C ASN A 247 27.46 17.04 20.41
N CYS A 248 27.22 17.78 19.33
CA CYS A 248 27.37 17.30 17.95
C CYS A 248 28.79 16.82 17.64
N ASP A 249 29.83 17.58 18.01
CA ASP A 249 31.22 17.18 17.77
C ASP A 249 31.59 15.90 18.53
N GLY A 250 31.10 15.77 19.77
CA GLY A 250 31.27 14.54 20.55
C GLY A 250 30.58 13.33 19.91
N ILE A 251 29.39 13.52 19.34
CA ILE A 251 28.67 12.45 18.62
C ILE A 251 29.43 12.04 17.35
N ILE A 252 29.91 13.01 16.58
CA ILE A 252 30.70 12.76 15.36
C ILE A 252 31.99 12.01 15.71
N PHE A 253 32.67 12.38 16.80
CA PHE A 253 33.86 11.69 17.28
C PHE A 253 33.57 10.24 17.65
N GLN A 254 32.52 9.97 18.44
CA GLN A 254 32.12 8.61 18.79
C GLN A 254 31.76 7.76 17.56
N TYR A 255 31.08 8.35 16.58
CA TYR A 255 30.74 7.66 15.35
C TYR A 255 31.99 7.31 14.52
N LYS A 256 32.96 8.23 14.40
CA LYS A 256 34.24 7.93 13.74
C LYS A 256 34.99 6.80 14.46
N ASN A 257 35.03 6.83 15.78
CA ASN A 257 35.63 5.76 16.58
C ASN A 257 34.90 4.43 16.38
N PHE A 258 33.57 4.44 16.24
CA PHE A 258 32.80 3.23 15.93
C PHE A 258 33.19 2.65 14.56
N LEU A 259 33.30 3.50 13.53
CA LEU A 259 33.77 3.07 12.21
C LEU A 259 35.18 2.46 12.28
N GLN A 260 36.10 3.09 13.00
CA GLN A 260 37.49 2.66 13.09
C GLN A 260 37.69 1.41 13.97
N ASN A 261 37.00 1.33 15.11
CA ASN A 261 37.28 0.33 16.14
C ASN A 261 36.30 -0.85 16.11
N ILE A 262 35.18 -0.74 15.40
CA ILE A 262 34.21 -1.84 15.26
C ILE A 262 34.11 -2.26 13.80
N VAL A 263 33.74 -1.34 12.90
CA VAL A 263 33.44 -1.70 11.50
C VAL A 263 34.70 -2.22 10.79
N ASN A 264 35.86 -1.62 11.03
CA ASN A 264 37.12 -2.12 10.46
C ASN A 264 37.62 -3.43 11.08
N ILE A 265 37.21 -3.77 12.30
CA ILE A 265 37.57 -5.04 12.95
C ILE A 265 36.68 -6.17 12.44
N TYR A 266 35.39 -5.87 12.20
CA TYR A 266 34.39 -6.85 11.76
C TYR A 266 33.81 -6.50 10.37
N PRO A 267 34.63 -6.26 9.32
CA PRO A 267 34.13 -5.73 8.05
C PRO A 267 33.17 -6.69 7.35
N SER A 268 33.38 -8.00 7.50
CA SER A 268 32.53 -9.04 6.89
C SER A 268 31.09 -8.99 7.40
N ASP A 269 30.88 -8.77 8.71
CA ASP A 269 29.55 -8.70 9.32
C ASP A 269 28.75 -7.51 8.75
N PHE A 270 29.43 -6.38 8.57
CA PHE A 270 28.82 -5.16 8.05
C PHE A 270 28.56 -5.22 6.54
N GLN A 271 29.49 -5.75 5.75
CA GLN A 271 29.35 -5.87 4.29
C GLN A 271 28.28 -6.87 3.87
N THR A 272 28.14 -7.96 4.62
CA THR A 272 27.18 -9.03 4.30
C THR A 272 25.83 -8.85 4.98
N PHE A 273 25.65 -7.77 5.75
CA PHE A 273 24.41 -7.47 6.44
C PHE A 273 23.21 -7.51 5.50
N LYS A 274 22.19 -8.28 5.90
CA LYS A 274 20.90 -8.34 5.24
C LYS A 274 19.82 -7.86 6.20
N PRO A 275 18.88 -7.02 5.75
CA PRO A 275 17.81 -6.47 6.58
C PRO A 275 16.72 -7.50 6.96
N ASN A 276 17.01 -8.80 6.88
CA ASN A 276 16.24 -9.85 7.53
C ASN A 276 16.52 -9.86 9.05
N THR A 277 17.71 -9.42 9.45
CA THR A 277 18.06 -9.16 10.85
C THR A 277 17.71 -7.72 11.19
N ARG A 278 17.07 -7.51 12.33
CA ARG A 278 16.72 -6.18 12.84
C ARG A 278 17.97 -5.34 13.10
N LEU A 279 17.99 -4.11 12.57
CA LEU A 279 19.16 -3.23 12.62
C LEU A 279 19.53 -2.77 14.04
N ASP A 280 18.53 -2.53 14.88
CA ASP A 280 18.70 -2.15 16.28
C ASP A 280 19.34 -3.29 17.09
N ILE A 281 18.93 -4.54 16.85
CA ILE A 281 19.54 -5.72 17.46
C ILE A 281 20.99 -5.86 17.00
N PHE A 282 21.24 -5.75 15.68
CA PHE A 282 22.58 -5.83 15.11
C PHE A 282 23.53 -4.80 15.72
N PHE A 283 23.15 -3.52 15.77
CA PHE A 283 24.01 -2.50 16.37
C PHE A 283 24.16 -2.66 17.88
N ASN A 284 23.13 -3.12 18.59
CA ASN A 284 23.21 -3.33 20.04
C ASN A 284 24.29 -4.34 20.42
N GLU A 285 24.56 -5.35 19.58
CA GLU A 285 25.62 -6.33 19.80
C GLU A 285 27.01 -5.68 19.92
N TYR A 286 27.28 -4.63 19.13
CA TYR A 286 28.56 -3.93 19.17
C TYR A 286 28.56 -2.76 20.15
N MET A 287 27.45 -2.01 20.22
CA MET A 287 27.33 -0.83 21.09
C MET A 287 27.38 -1.19 22.57
N SER A 288 26.85 -2.36 22.96
CA SER A 288 26.87 -2.84 24.34
C SER A 288 28.25 -3.26 24.84
N ARG A 289 29.20 -3.58 23.94
CA ARG A 289 30.58 -3.96 24.31
C ARG A 289 31.35 -2.80 24.94
N SER A 290 31.05 -1.57 24.52
CA SER A 290 31.69 -0.34 25.02
C SER A 290 30.67 0.78 25.21
N VAL A 291 29.73 0.61 26.14
CA VAL A 291 28.66 1.59 26.43
C VAL A 291 29.22 3.00 26.70
N LYS A 292 30.36 3.09 27.41
CA LYS A 292 31.03 4.37 27.73
C LYS A 292 31.61 5.07 26.50
N ASP A 293 31.96 4.34 25.45
CA ASP A 293 32.58 4.91 24.24
C ASP A 293 31.52 5.42 23.25
N TYR A 294 30.27 4.95 23.37
CA TYR A 294 29.21 5.20 22.39
C TYR A 294 27.92 5.82 22.99
N TYR A 295 27.96 6.29 24.24
CA TYR A 295 26.78 6.81 24.94
C TYR A 295 26.10 8.03 24.28
N LYS A 296 26.80 8.81 23.44
CA LYS A 296 26.24 9.97 22.73
C LYS A 296 25.66 9.60 21.38
N ILE A 297 26.32 8.72 20.62
CA ILE A 297 25.85 8.31 19.29
C ILE A 297 24.67 7.33 19.36
N TRP A 298 24.64 6.46 20.37
CA TRP A 298 23.59 5.45 20.49
C TRP A 298 22.17 6.02 20.60
N PRO A 299 21.90 7.07 21.42
CA PRO A 299 20.63 7.77 21.41
C PRO A 299 20.21 8.32 20.03
N VAL A 300 21.16 8.88 19.27
CA VAL A 300 20.88 9.40 17.92
C VAL A 300 20.46 8.28 16.97
N MET A 301 21.13 7.12 17.03
CA MET A 301 20.76 5.95 16.25
C MET A 301 19.35 5.47 16.61
N LYS A 302 19.03 5.41 17.91
CA LYS A 302 17.67 5.06 18.37
C LYS A 302 16.62 6.01 17.80
N ILE A 303 16.85 7.33 17.84
CA ILE A 303 15.92 8.31 17.26
C ILE A 303 15.64 7.95 15.80
N ILE A 304 16.67 7.72 14.99
CA ILE A 304 16.50 7.39 13.57
C ILE A 304 15.80 6.05 13.37
N PHE A 305 16.12 5.05 14.18
CA PHE A 305 15.47 3.74 14.12
C PHE A 305 13.99 3.83 14.43
N THR A 306 13.59 4.71 15.36
CA THR A 306 12.17 4.91 15.69
C THR A 306 11.34 5.58 14.59
N LEU A 307 11.97 6.33 13.68
CA LEU A 307 11.25 7.02 12.60
C LEU A 307 10.71 6.05 11.55
N SER A 308 11.23 4.83 11.49
CA SER A 308 10.69 3.76 10.64
C SER A 308 9.28 3.33 11.06
N HIS A 309 8.85 3.66 12.29
CA HIS A 309 7.54 3.29 12.82
C HIS A 309 6.40 4.26 12.45
N GLY A 310 6.71 5.36 11.75
CA GLY A 310 5.72 6.36 11.35
C GLY A 310 4.73 5.83 10.31
N GLN A 311 3.51 5.49 10.76
CA GLN A 311 2.38 4.83 10.07
C GLN A 311 2.32 3.30 10.19
N ALA A 312 3.39 2.63 10.62
CA ALA A 312 3.33 1.20 10.94
C ALA A 312 2.29 0.92 12.02
N SER A 313 2.10 1.77 13.03
CA SER A 313 1.04 1.54 14.06
C SER A 313 -0.39 1.72 13.54
N ILE A 314 -0.62 2.67 12.63
CA ILE A 314 -1.96 2.91 12.06
C ILE A 314 -2.31 1.75 11.12
N GLU A 315 -1.36 1.28 10.31
CA GLU A 315 -1.54 0.06 9.51
C GLU A 315 -1.40 -1.23 10.35
N CYS A 316 -0.74 -1.26 11.52
CA CYS A 316 -0.72 -2.40 12.44
C CYS A 316 -2.07 -2.56 13.15
N GLY A 317 -2.81 -1.46 13.35
CA GLY A 317 -4.23 -1.51 13.71
C GLY A 317 -5.10 -2.12 12.60
N PHE A 318 -4.62 -2.17 11.35
CA PHE A 318 -5.30 -2.77 10.20
C PHE A 318 -4.62 -4.02 9.63
N SER A 319 -3.46 -4.40 10.18
CA SER A 319 -2.60 -5.52 9.77
C SER A 319 -2.97 -6.70 10.64
N THR A 320 -3.77 -7.60 10.07
CA THR A 320 -3.94 -9.01 10.47
C THR A 320 -4.00 -9.38 11.97
N ASN A 321 -4.37 -8.47 12.86
CA ASN A 321 -5.15 -8.82 14.02
C ASN A 321 -6.60 -8.78 13.59
N LYS A 322 -7.13 -9.97 13.28
CA LYS A 322 -8.53 -10.27 12.95
C LYS A 322 -9.52 -9.91 14.08
N LYS A 323 -9.18 -8.98 14.98
CA LYS A 323 -9.89 -8.75 16.25
C LYS A 323 -10.07 -7.30 16.68
N ILE A 324 -9.53 -6.29 16.00
CA ILE A 324 -9.71 -4.92 16.51
C ILE A 324 -9.96 -3.97 15.34
N GLU A 325 -11.16 -4.06 14.78
CA GLU A 325 -11.75 -2.95 14.04
C GLU A 325 -12.42 -2.04 15.09
N VAL A 326 -12.28 -0.73 14.91
CA VAL A 326 -12.59 0.33 15.89
C VAL A 326 -14.05 0.22 16.38
N GLU A 327 -14.23 -0.34 17.57
CA GLU A 327 -15.45 -0.25 18.34
C GLU A 327 -15.17 0.52 19.64
N ALA A 328 -16.12 1.33 20.08
CA ALA A 328 -16.00 2.14 21.30
C ALA A 328 -15.58 1.27 22.50
N GLN A 329 -14.92 1.87 23.50
CA GLN A 329 -14.40 1.15 24.68
C GLN A 329 -15.48 0.32 25.42
N GLU A 330 -16.74 0.74 25.33
CA GLU A 330 -17.92 0.03 25.83
C GLU A 330 -18.17 -1.30 25.09
N SER A 331 -17.90 -1.36 23.79
CA SER A 331 -18.02 -2.58 22.98
C SER A 331 -16.97 -3.63 23.34
N TYR A 332 -15.78 -3.21 23.79
CA TYR A 332 -14.72 -4.14 24.21
C TYR A 332 -15.08 -4.89 25.49
N VAL A 333 -15.68 -4.19 26.45
CA VAL A 333 -16.20 -4.80 27.69
C VAL A 333 -17.32 -5.79 27.35
N ALA A 334 -18.24 -5.42 26.46
CA ALA A 334 -19.32 -6.31 26.02
C ALA A 334 -18.78 -7.56 25.28
N LEU A 335 -17.81 -7.40 24.39
CA LEU A 335 -17.17 -8.51 23.66
C LEU A 335 -16.42 -9.46 24.59
N HIS A 336 -15.74 -8.95 25.61
CA HIS A 336 -15.08 -9.79 26.62
C HIS A 336 -16.09 -10.58 27.43
N ILE A 337 -17.17 -9.95 27.90
CA ILE A 337 -18.25 -10.64 28.62
C ILE A 337 -18.82 -11.78 27.78
N VAL A 338 -19.06 -11.55 26.48
CA VAL A 338 -19.54 -12.59 25.56
C VAL A 338 -18.50 -13.69 25.35
N CYS A 339 -17.23 -13.34 25.13
CA CYS A 339 -16.17 -14.34 24.93
C CYS A 339 -15.93 -15.18 26.17
N ASP A 340 -15.94 -14.59 27.36
CA ASP A 340 -15.72 -15.28 28.62
C ASP A 340 -16.93 -16.17 28.97
N ALA A 341 -18.15 -15.72 28.67
CA ALA A 341 -19.33 -16.58 28.72
C ALA A 341 -19.17 -17.79 27.79
N ILE A 342 -18.81 -17.61 26.52
CA ILE A 342 -18.61 -18.72 25.57
C ILE A 342 -17.54 -19.70 26.08
N LYS A 343 -16.42 -19.19 26.61
CA LYS A 343 -15.36 -20.04 27.19
C LYS A 343 -15.85 -20.83 28.40
N SER A 344 -16.71 -20.25 29.25
CA SER A 344 -17.27 -20.96 30.40
C SER A 344 -18.12 -22.18 30.01
N TYR A 345 -18.68 -22.19 28.80
CA TYR A 345 -19.44 -23.32 28.23
C TYR A 345 -18.62 -24.19 27.26
N GLY A 346 -17.33 -23.92 27.09
CA GLY A 346 -16.39 -24.66 26.23
C GLY A 346 -16.56 -24.38 24.74
N GLU A 347 -17.75 -24.65 24.17
CA GLU A 347 -18.07 -24.42 22.76
C GLU A 347 -19.36 -23.63 22.58
N ILE A 348 -19.45 -22.90 21.47
CA ILE A 348 -20.60 -22.03 21.17
C ILE A 348 -21.93 -22.78 21.05
N LEU A 349 -21.87 -24.07 20.66
CA LEU A 349 -23.04 -24.92 20.49
C LEU A 349 -23.57 -25.49 21.80
N ASN A 350 -22.79 -25.38 22.89
CA ASN A 350 -23.16 -25.91 24.21
C ASN A 350 -23.89 -24.88 25.08
N ILE A 351 -24.09 -23.66 24.59
CA ILE A 351 -24.75 -22.58 25.32
C ILE A 351 -26.27 -22.79 25.26
N PRO A 352 -26.96 -23.03 26.39
CA PRO A 352 -28.41 -23.18 26.39
C PRO A 352 -29.07 -21.85 26.06
N ILE A 353 -29.91 -21.83 25.02
CA ILE A 353 -30.68 -20.64 24.63
C ILE A 353 -31.79 -20.43 25.67
N SER A 354 -31.60 -19.47 26.58
CA SER A 354 -32.61 -19.12 27.57
C SER A 354 -33.66 -18.16 27.00
N ASN A 355 -34.87 -18.21 27.56
CA ASN A 355 -35.94 -17.26 27.22
C ASN A 355 -35.54 -15.80 27.50
N GLU A 356 -34.67 -15.57 28.46
CA GLU A 356 -34.14 -14.23 28.77
C GLU A 356 -33.21 -13.73 27.66
N MET A 357 -32.32 -14.58 27.14
CA MET A 357 -31.47 -14.22 26.00
C MET A 357 -32.31 -13.83 24.78
N CYS A 358 -33.38 -14.57 24.49
CA CYS A 358 -34.31 -14.23 23.40
C CYS A 358 -34.95 -12.84 23.61
N LYS A 359 -35.37 -12.51 24.84
CA LYS A 359 -35.92 -11.18 25.17
C LYS A 359 -34.88 -10.07 25.01
N PHE A 360 -33.64 -10.29 25.44
CA PHE A 360 -32.56 -9.31 25.27
C PHE A 360 -32.22 -9.07 23.79
N VAL A 361 -32.13 -10.13 22.98
CA VAL A 361 -31.89 -10.01 21.53
C VAL A 361 -33.03 -9.23 20.86
N PHE A 362 -34.28 -9.50 21.22
CA PHE A 362 -35.42 -8.77 20.67
C PHE A 362 -35.38 -7.28 21.04
N SER A 363 -35.09 -6.96 22.30
CA SER A 363 -34.96 -5.58 22.78
C SER A 363 -33.79 -4.84 22.11
N ALA A 364 -32.63 -5.50 21.96
CA ALA A 364 -31.47 -4.93 21.28
C ALA A 364 -31.77 -4.62 19.80
N ARG A 365 -32.46 -5.53 19.11
CA ARG A 365 -32.92 -5.31 17.73
C ARG A 365 -33.88 -4.12 17.65
N GLN A 366 -34.81 -3.98 18.58
CA GLN A 366 -35.74 -2.84 18.61
C GLN A 366 -35.01 -1.52 18.82
N LYS A 367 -34.07 -1.44 19.78
CA LYS A 367 -33.21 -0.27 19.99
C LYS A 367 -32.39 0.08 18.76
N TYR A 368 -31.84 -0.92 18.08
CA TYR A 368 -31.07 -0.71 16.85
C TYR A 368 -31.95 -0.15 15.71
N MET A 369 -33.17 -0.66 15.55
CA MET A 369 -34.12 -0.14 14.56
C MET A 369 -34.49 1.32 14.85
N LEU A 370 -34.76 1.66 16.12
CA LEU A 370 -35.02 3.05 16.53
C LEU A 370 -33.85 3.98 16.22
N HIS A 371 -32.63 3.57 16.53
CA HIS A 371 -31.42 4.34 16.19
C HIS A 371 -31.23 4.51 14.67
N LEU A 372 -31.58 3.50 13.85
CA LEU A 372 -31.56 3.64 12.39
C LEU A 372 -32.63 4.61 11.89
N GLU A 373 -33.80 4.66 12.52
CA GLU A 373 -34.85 5.63 12.21
C GLU A 373 -34.43 7.06 12.60
N GLU A 374 -33.82 7.24 13.76
CA GLU A 374 -33.25 8.54 14.18
C GLU A 374 -32.18 9.02 13.21
N LYS A 375 -31.26 8.14 12.77
CA LYS A 375 -30.25 8.47 11.75
C LYS A 375 -30.85 8.83 10.39
N LYS A 376 -32.01 8.27 10.04
CA LYS A 376 -32.74 8.67 8.82
C LYS A 376 -33.36 10.06 9.00
N LYS A 377 -33.97 10.34 10.16
CA LYS A 377 -34.58 11.64 10.47
C LYS A 377 -33.54 12.77 10.51
N THR A 378 -32.37 12.57 11.12
CA THR A 378 -31.30 13.58 11.13
C THR A 378 -30.76 13.88 9.74
N LYS A 379 -30.55 12.86 8.89
CA LYS A 379 -30.14 13.08 7.49
C LYS A 379 -31.18 13.83 6.65
N ILE A 380 -32.47 13.60 6.90
CA ILE A 380 -33.55 14.34 6.22
C ILE A 380 -33.58 15.80 6.69
N ASN A 381 -33.44 16.04 8.00
CA ASN A 381 -33.42 17.39 8.57
C ASN A 381 -32.18 18.19 8.14
N GLU A 382 -31.00 17.57 8.07
CA GLU A 382 -29.77 18.19 7.53
C GLU A 382 -29.93 18.55 6.04
N GLY A 383 -30.60 17.69 5.25
CA GLY A 383 -30.90 17.97 3.85
C GLY A 383 -31.88 19.13 3.64
N ILE A 384 -32.85 19.31 4.54
CA ILE A 384 -33.82 20.42 4.51
C ILE A 384 -33.15 21.73 4.95
N SER A 385 -32.31 21.69 6.00
CA SER A 385 -31.55 22.86 6.48
C SER A 385 -30.55 23.37 5.45
N ASN A 386 -29.86 22.47 4.73
CA ASN A 386 -28.97 22.85 3.63
C ASN A 386 -29.71 23.46 2.43
N LYS A 387 -30.92 22.99 2.10
CA LYS A 387 -31.75 23.63 1.07
C LYS A 387 -32.22 25.03 1.48
N GLY A 388 -32.56 25.22 2.75
CA GLY A 388 -32.93 26.54 3.29
C GLY A 388 -31.77 27.54 3.25
N LYS A 389 -30.54 27.10 3.53
CA LYS A 389 -29.33 27.92 3.38
C LYS A 389 -29.06 28.31 1.93
N ILE A 390 -29.16 27.37 0.98
CA ILE A 390 -28.95 27.64 -0.44
C ILE A 390 -29.94 28.69 -0.97
N ILE A 391 -31.20 28.63 -0.55
CA ILE A 391 -32.23 29.61 -0.95
C ILE A 391 -31.99 30.99 -0.30
N SER A 392 -31.52 31.03 0.96
CA SER A 392 -31.13 32.27 1.62
C SER A 392 -29.94 32.94 0.93
N ASP A 393 -28.93 32.14 0.57
CA ASP A 393 -27.72 32.62 -0.10
C ASP A 393 -28.01 33.10 -1.54
N GLU A 394 -29.01 32.53 -2.23
CA GLU A 394 -29.48 33.01 -3.55
C GLU A 394 -30.28 34.32 -3.48
N ILE A 395 -31.01 34.58 -2.39
CA ILE A 395 -31.76 35.84 -2.20
C ILE A 395 -30.82 37.00 -1.85
N ASP A 396 -29.78 36.76 -1.05
CA ASP A 396 -28.74 37.74 -0.73
C ASP A 396 -27.86 38.10 -1.94
N TYR A 397 -27.81 37.24 -2.97
CA TYR A 397 -27.08 37.51 -4.23
C TYR A 397 -27.88 38.35 -5.24
N LEU A 398 -29.20 38.47 -5.06
CA LEU A 398 -30.10 39.22 -5.94
C LEU A 398 -30.59 40.55 -5.35
N SER A 399 -30.13 40.89 -4.14
CA SER A 399 -30.37 42.17 -3.43
C SER A 399 -29.11 43.02 -3.49
#